data_AF-A0A2V7FIQ3-F1
#
_entry.id   AF-A0A2V7FIQ3-F1
#
_cell.length_a   1.000
_cell.length_b   1.000
_cell.length_c   1.000
_cell.angle_alpha   90.00
_cell.angle_beta   90.00
_cell.angle_gamma   90.00
#
_symmetry.space_group_name_H-M   'P 1'
#
loop_
_entity.id
_entity.type
_entity.pdbx_description
1 polymer ?
#
loop_
_entity_poly.entity_id
_entity_poly.type
_entity_poly.pdbx_seq_one_letter_code
_entity_poly.pdbx_strand_id
1 'polypeptide(L)'
;MPVYREIFVPVDNSSPSDWAVDRAIELCRKSDGHITGNHVYAARLHDVRFRQLETGLPARFQTPDEIKKQRKIHDKLIEKGLQLIADSFLDQLGKRCEAAGVHLTRQLLEGINYEEIVNEVNRGAGRLPGLIGFDPDHAAGYDGGEKTRSDVKVGENGRLLAEDEDTAARLAGSSGRQYDLLAIGAHGLGRQPYSQLGGVVSRVLRGIEKDVLLVRDERPFAGGRFLVCVDGSSYGYRAMRLALGLAEAFGGSLFVCSAFDVEYHHVVFHNIKDVLSYQASKVFKFEEQEELHNNIIDKGLLKLCQANLKRAEVMAQEFPGVPLKTQILVGKPFQVIMQWAEEVKPSLLVLARHGAHRIEGTDLGSQAENLVRLMPCNVLLAGTGGVKPEDIPWIEEDGVAGLPWAPEAEVRILRVPPFAQGIARRAVEEYVLEQTNGEPSTVTNRWLDEAIRKLLPTHMQLIMGIGTAEEIVLAEVKAQEQMKATKVQGRDSDPQPLTPEVEVKCPVTGAVSRRARTAADPIVWTEEAWQRLQFVPLIARPLARNTVERFARG
;
A
#
# COMPACT_ATOMS: atom_id res chain seq x y z
N MET A 1 15.14 -20.10 6.51
CA MET A 1 14.54 -19.75 5.20
C MET A 1 13.03 -19.56 5.41
N PRO A 2 12.42 -18.39 5.21
CA PRO A 2 10.98 -18.33 5.13
C PRO A 2 10.59 -18.74 3.71
N VAL A 3 10.43 -20.05 3.52
CA VAL A 3 9.82 -20.61 2.32
C VAL A 3 8.34 -20.76 2.64
N TYR A 4 7.48 -20.12 1.85
CA TYR A 4 6.03 -20.13 2.06
C TYR A 4 5.52 -21.58 2.20
N ARG A 5 4.77 -21.85 3.26
CA ARG A 5 4.26 -23.18 3.61
C ARG A 5 2.75 -23.28 3.46
N GLU A 6 2.00 -22.21 3.70
CA GLU A 6 0.54 -22.23 3.69
C GLU A 6 0.04 -21.25 2.63
N ILE A 7 -0.02 -21.74 1.38
CA ILE A 7 -0.28 -20.90 0.20
C ILE A 7 -1.76 -20.99 -0.19
N PHE A 8 -2.43 -19.83 -0.18
CA PHE A 8 -3.81 -19.71 -0.66
C PHE A 8 -3.83 -19.33 -2.15
N VAL A 9 -4.54 -20.11 -2.97
CA VAL A 9 -4.58 -19.94 -4.43
C VAL A 9 -6.02 -19.87 -4.93
N PRO A 10 -6.59 -18.66 -5.13
CA PRO A 10 -7.89 -18.52 -5.78
C PRO A 10 -7.78 -18.77 -7.28
N VAL A 11 -8.68 -19.60 -7.81
CA VAL A 11 -8.71 -19.99 -9.23
C VAL A 11 -10.00 -19.59 -9.93
N ASP A 12 -9.91 -19.37 -11.23
CA ASP A 12 -11.04 -19.06 -12.10
C ASP A 12 -10.90 -19.67 -13.51
N ASN A 13 -10.01 -20.66 -13.68
CA ASN A 13 -9.64 -21.29 -14.96
C ASN A 13 -9.15 -20.32 -16.05
N SER A 14 -8.70 -19.12 -15.67
CA SER A 14 -7.97 -18.23 -16.58
C SER A 14 -6.48 -18.60 -16.61
N SER A 15 -5.79 -18.32 -17.72
CA SER A 15 -4.35 -18.62 -17.81
C SER A 15 -3.52 -18.01 -16.66
N PRO A 16 -3.77 -16.76 -16.22
CA PRO A 16 -3.05 -16.23 -15.06
C PRO A 16 -3.32 -16.96 -13.74
N SER A 17 -4.52 -17.51 -13.52
CA SER A 17 -4.77 -18.32 -12.32
C SER A 17 -4.11 -19.70 -12.41
N ASP A 18 -4.07 -20.31 -13.59
CA ASP A 18 -3.29 -21.54 -13.82
C ASP A 18 -1.79 -21.32 -13.56
N TRP A 19 -1.22 -20.22 -14.06
CA TRP A 19 0.18 -19.86 -13.77
C TRP A 19 0.39 -19.60 -12.28
N ALA A 20 -0.60 -19.04 -11.57
CA ALA A 20 -0.52 -18.87 -10.12
C ALA A 20 -0.45 -20.21 -9.38
N VAL A 21 -1.20 -21.22 -9.83
CA VAL A 21 -1.10 -22.60 -9.34
C VAL A 21 0.32 -23.15 -9.58
N ASP A 22 0.86 -22.99 -10.78
CA ASP A 22 2.20 -23.49 -11.11
C ASP A 22 3.29 -22.85 -10.24
N ARG A 23 3.20 -21.54 -9.99
CA ARG A 23 4.13 -20.84 -9.09
C ARG A 23 3.97 -21.24 -7.62
N ALA A 24 2.74 -21.48 -7.16
CA ALA A 24 2.49 -21.99 -5.81
C ALA A 24 3.08 -23.39 -5.63
N ILE A 25 2.92 -24.28 -6.62
CA ILE A 25 3.53 -25.62 -6.63
C ILE A 25 5.05 -25.54 -6.55
N GLU A 26 5.68 -24.65 -7.32
CA GLU A 26 7.14 -24.44 -7.26
C GLU A 26 7.62 -24.05 -5.86
N LEU A 27 6.88 -23.17 -5.18
CA LEU A 27 7.18 -22.75 -3.81
C LEU A 27 7.00 -23.92 -2.83
N CYS A 28 5.86 -24.60 -2.87
CA CYS A 28 5.55 -25.73 -1.99
C CYS A 28 6.55 -26.88 -2.12
N ARG A 29 7.03 -27.19 -3.33
CA ARG A 29 8.05 -28.24 -3.54
C ARG A 29 9.40 -27.91 -2.89
N LYS A 30 9.68 -26.64 -2.60
CA LYS A 30 10.88 -26.20 -1.88
C LYS A 30 10.68 -26.15 -0.37
N SER A 31 9.45 -25.91 0.10
CA SER A 31 9.13 -25.80 1.53
C SER A 31 8.56 -27.05 2.18
N ASP A 32 8.18 -28.07 1.40
CA ASP A 32 7.22 -29.10 1.82
C ASP A 32 5.90 -28.48 2.29
N GLY A 33 5.41 -27.51 1.50
CA GLY A 33 4.24 -26.70 1.81
C GLY A 33 2.91 -27.32 1.34
N HIS A 34 1.82 -26.68 1.77
CA HIS A 34 0.44 -27.03 1.50
C HIS A 34 -0.23 -25.91 0.69
N ILE A 35 -1.05 -26.32 -0.27
CA ILE A 35 -1.86 -25.40 -1.09
C ILE A 35 -3.31 -25.50 -0.63
N THR A 36 -3.94 -24.37 -0.34
CA THR A 36 -5.41 -24.27 -0.31
C THR A 36 -5.89 -23.66 -1.62
N GLY A 37 -6.45 -24.52 -2.48
CA GLY A 37 -7.08 -24.11 -3.73
C GLY A 37 -8.49 -23.60 -3.45
N ASN A 38 -8.82 -22.40 -3.93
CA ASN A 38 -10.10 -21.76 -3.64
C ASN A 38 -10.88 -21.27 -4.85
N HIS A 39 -12.20 -21.40 -4.80
CA HIS A 39 -13.10 -20.61 -5.62
C HIS A 39 -14.19 -19.96 -4.77
N VAL A 40 -14.49 -18.68 -5.04
CA VAL A 40 -15.59 -17.96 -4.40
C VAL A 40 -16.74 -17.83 -5.37
N TYR A 41 -17.93 -18.27 -4.97
CA TYR A 41 -19.15 -18.12 -5.75
C TYR A 41 -20.19 -17.30 -4.97
N ALA A 42 -21.13 -16.68 -5.69
CA ALA A 42 -22.05 -15.70 -5.13
C ALA A 42 -23.52 -16.10 -5.31
N ALA A 43 -23.93 -17.23 -4.72
CA ALA A 43 -25.31 -17.71 -4.83
C ALA A 43 -26.32 -16.71 -4.23
N ARG A 44 -26.05 -16.14 -3.05
CA ARG A 44 -26.96 -15.16 -2.43
C ARG A 44 -27.16 -13.90 -3.26
N LEU A 45 -26.11 -13.41 -3.93
CA LEU A 45 -26.24 -12.25 -4.80
C LEU A 45 -27.12 -12.55 -6.00
N HIS A 46 -27.02 -13.76 -6.54
CA HIS A 46 -27.89 -14.24 -7.60
C HIS A 46 -29.35 -14.30 -7.13
N ASP A 47 -29.62 -14.83 -5.94
CA ASP A 47 -30.97 -14.90 -5.36
C ASP A 47 -31.58 -13.51 -5.15
N VAL A 48 -30.80 -12.55 -4.65
CA VAL A 48 -31.27 -11.16 -4.49
C VAL A 48 -31.66 -10.56 -5.84
N ARG A 49 -30.87 -10.80 -6.89
CA ARG A 49 -31.18 -10.33 -8.24
C ARG A 49 -32.41 -11.02 -8.81
N PHE A 50 -32.56 -12.32 -8.61
CA PHE A 50 -33.76 -13.06 -9.01
C PHE A 50 -35.03 -12.44 -8.40
N ARG A 51 -34.99 -12.14 -7.09
CA ARG A 51 -36.13 -11.50 -6.40
C ARG A 51 -36.49 -10.11 -6.94
N GLN A 52 -35.49 -9.33 -7.35
CA GLN A 52 -35.72 -8.01 -7.97
C GLN A 52 -36.40 -8.11 -9.35
N LEU A 53 -36.21 -9.23 -10.06
CA LEU A 53 -36.79 -9.47 -11.37
C LEU A 53 -38.22 -10.01 -11.33
N GLU A 54 -38.73 -10.38 -10.15
CA GLU A 54 -40.07 -10.95 -9.98
C GLU A 54 -41.18 -10.03 -10.51
N THR A 55 -41.02 -8.71 -10.36
CA THR A 55 -41.96 -7.70 -10.87
C THR A 55 -42.00 -7.62 -12.40
N GLY A 56 -40.94 -8.09 -13.07
CA GLY A 56 -40.83 -8.16 -14.53
C GLY A 56 -41.30 -9.48 -15.14
N LEU A 57 -41.72 -10.47 -14.32
CA LEU A 57 -42.19 -11.76 -14.83
C LEU A 57 -43.53 -11.61 -15.57
N PRO A 58 -43.82 -12.43 -16.60
CA PRO A 58 -45.15 -12.48 -17.22
C PRO A 58 -46.27 -12.71 -16.19
N ALA A 59 -47.45 -12.10 -16.40
CA ALA A 59 -48.56 -12.11 -15.43
C ALA A 59 -48.95 -13.51 -14.90
N ARG A 60 -48.83 -14.55 -15.72
CA ARG A 60 -49.09 -15.96 -15.33
C ARG A 60 -48.17 -16.50 -14.22
N PHE A 61 -47.02 -15.86 -13.99
CA PHE A 61 -46.02 -16.24 -12.98
C PHE A 61 -45.94 -15.25 -11.81
N GLN A 62 -46.77 -14.20 -11.79
CA GLN A 62 -46.76 -13.18 -10.75
C GLN A 62 -47.70 -13.50 -9.57
N THR A 63 -48.41 -14.64 -9.62
CA THR A 63 -49.24 -15.05 -8.48
C THR A 63 -48.34 -15.43 -7.29
N PRO A 64 -48.76 -15.17 -6.04
CA PRO A 64 -47.95 -15.48 -4.86
C PRO A 64 -47.45 -16.93 -4.80
N ASP A 65 -48.30 -17.88 -5.19
CA ASP A 65 -47.96 -19.30 -5.20
C ASP A 65 -46.94 -19.67 -6.28
N GLU A 66 -47.08 -19.11 -7.49
CA GLU A 66 -46.09 -19.32 -8.54
C GLU A 66 -44.76 -18.64 -8.21
N ILE A 67 -44.74 -17.42 -7.67
CA ILE A 67 -43.48 -16.79 -7.20
C ILE A 67 -42.79 -17.65 -6.15
N LYS A 68 -43.53 -18.16 -5.15
CA LYS A 68 -42.98 -19.04 -4.10
C LYS A 68 -42.40 -20.32 -4.70
N LYS A 69 -43.10 -20.92 -5.66
CA LYS A 69 -42.64 -22.12 -6.39
C LYS A 69 -41.40 -21.83 -7.23
N GLN A 70 -41.36 -20.72 -7.97
CA GLN A 70 -40.22 -20.30 -8.78
C GLN A 70 -38.98 -20.08 -7.91
N ARG A 71 -39.12 -19.40 -6.75
CA ARG A 71 -38.01 -19.27 -5.77
C ARG A 71 -37.49 -20.63 -5.32
N LYS A 72 -38.37 -21.55 -4.91
CA LYS A 72 -37.94 -22.88 -4.44
C LYS A 72 -37.20 -23.66 -5.53
N ILE A 73 -37.67 -23.60 -6.78
CA ILE A 73 -37.01 -24.26 -7.91
C ILE A 73 -35.67 -23.61 -8.22
N HIS A 74 -35.64 -22.29 -8.30
CA HIS A 74 -34.47 -21.50 -8.61
C HIS A 74 -33.37 -21.70 -7.56
N ASP A 75 -33.68 -21.49 -6.28
CA ASP A 75 -32.71 -21.63 -5.18
C ASP A 75 -32.06 -23.02 -5.24
N LYS A 76 -32.87 -24.08 -5.42
CA LYS A 76 -32.35 -25.45 -5.49
C LYS A 76 -31.45 -25.70 -6.71
N LEU A 77 -31.84 -25.21 -7.90
CA LEU A 77 -31.10 -25.48 -9.13
C LEU A 77 -29.83 -24.63 -9.24
N ILE A 78 -29.93 -23.35 -8.85
CA ILE A 78 -28.83 -22.40 -8.97
C ILE A 78 -27.81 -22.58 -7.86
N GLU A 79 -28.22 -22.77 -6.60
CA GLU A 79 -27.26 -22.94 -5.51
C GLU A 79 -26.41 -24.20 -5.71
N LYS A 80 -27.05 -25.35 -5.95
CA LYS A 80 -26.35 -26.61 -6.26
C LYS A 80 -25.57 -26.52 -7.57
N GLY A 81 -26.14 -25.90 -8.60
CA GLY A 81 -25.49 -25.72 -9.89
C GLY A 81 -24.22 -24.86 -9.78
N LEU A 82 -24.28 -23.74 -9.07
CA LEU A 82 -23.14 -22.86 -8.84
C LEU A 82 -22.08 -23.52 -7.97
N GLN A 83 -22.46 -24.29 -6.95
CA GLN A 83 -21.50 -25.08 -6.17
C GLN A 83 -20.76 -26.11 -7.03
N LEU A 84 -21.47 -26.86 -7.88
CA LEU A 84 -20.86 -27.84 -8.78
C LEU A 84 -19.93 -27.18 -9.80
N ILE A 85 -20.35 -26.06 -10.39
CA ILE A 85 -19.51 -25.30 -11.33
C ILE A 85 -18.27 -24.76 -10.60
N ALA A 86 -18.45 -24.18 -9.42
CA ALA A 86 -17.37 -23.64 -8.60
C ALA A 86 -16.34 -24.72 -8.22
N ASP A 87 -16.82 -25.90 -7.80
CA ASP A 87 -15.96 -27.04 -7.49
C ASP A 87 -15.19 -27.52 -8.73
N SER A 88 -15.82 -27.54 -9.92
CA SER A 88 -15.14 -27.95 -11.15
C SER A 88 -13.95 -27.06 -11.53
N PHE A 89 -13.91 -25.80 -11.05
CA PHE A 89 -12.75 -24.93 -11.27
C PHE A 89 -11.52 -25.36 -10.45
N LEU A 90 -11.70 -26.16 -9.42
CA LEU A 90 -10.61 -26.72 -8.62
C LEU A 90 -10.03 -28.00 -9.23
N ASP A 91 -10.65 -28.60 -10.25
CA ASP A 91 -10.22 -29.89 -10.81
C ASP A 91 -8.89 -29.80 -11.54
N GLN A 92 -8.67 -28.73 -12.32
CA GLN A 92 -7.38 -28.53 -12.98
C GLN A 92 -6.26 -28.30 -11.97
N LEU A 93 -6.53 -27.51 -10.93
CA LEU A 93 -5.61 -27.30 -9.81
C LEU A 93 -5.29 -28.65 -9.13
N GLY A 94 -6.31 -29.47 -8.86
CA GLY A 94 -6.18 -30.80 -8.27
C GLY A 94 -5.23 -31.70 -9.06
N LYS A 95 -5.46 -31.83 -10.37
CA LYS A 95 -4.61 -32.63 -11.26
C LYS A 95 -3.15 -32.14 -11.28
N ARG A 96 -2.93 -30.82 -11.27
CA ARG A 96 -1.59 -30.23 -11.23
C ARG A 96 -0.88 -30.53 -9.90
N CYS A 97 -1.58 -30.39 -8.77
CA CYS A 97 -1.02 -30.67 -7.44
C CYS A 97 -0.69 -32.16 -7.27
N GLU A 98 -1.60 -33.05 -7.69
CA GLU A 98 -1.38 -34.51 -7.66
C GLU A 98 -0.16 -34.91 -8.51
N ALA A 99 -0.08 -34.42 -9.75
CA ALA A 99 1.07 -34.68 -10.63
C ALA A 99 2.40 -34.16 -10.05
N ALA A 100 2.36 -33.09 -9.25
CA ALA A 100 3.52 -32.51 -8.60
C ALA A 100 3.83 -33.11 -7.21
N GLY A 101 2.95 -33.96 -6.67
CA GLY A 101 3.05 -34.51 -5.31
C GLY A 101 2.91 -33.46 -4.20
N VAL A 102 2.14 -32.39 -4.43
CA VAL A 102 1.92 -31.30 -3.45
C VAL A 102 0.57 -31.47 -2.78
N HIS A 103 0.52 -31.32 -1.45
CA HIS A 103 -0.73 -31.43 -0.70
C HIS A 103 -1.72 -30.31 -1.07
N LEU A 104 -2.96 -30.69 -1.35
CA LEU A 104 -4.04 -29.79 -1.71
C LEU A 104 -5.22 -29.92 -0.73
N THR A 105 -5.61 -28.79 -0.17
CA THR A 105 -6.92 -28.59 0.46
C THR A 105 -7.84 -27.85 -0.53
N ARG A 106 -8.96 -28.46 -0.91
CA ARG A 106 -9.97 -27.83 -1.77
C ARG A 106 -10.94 -27.02 -0.91
N GLN A 107 -11.20 -25.77 -1.27
CA GLN A 107 -12.08 -24.90 -0.49
C GLN A 107 -13.02 -24.07 -1.37
N LEU A 108 -14.31 -24.13 -1.08
CA LEU A 108 -15.29 -23.20 -1.64
C LEU A 108 -15.67 -22.14 -0.61
N LEU A 109 -15.88 -20.91 -1.07
CA LEU A 109 -16.41 -19.82 -0.24
C LEU A 109 -17.65 -19.22 -0.90
N GLU A 110 -18.61 -18.79 -0.07
CA GLU A 110 -19.86 -18.19 -0.51
C GLU A 110 -19.90 -16.69 -0.16
N GLY A 111 -19.97 -15.83 -1.17
CA GLY A 111 -20.05 -14.39 -0.95
C GLY A 111 -19.49 -13.54 -2.08
N ILE A 112 -19.10 -12.31 -1.76
CA ILE A 112 -18.46 -11.40 -2.71
C ILE A 112 -16.98 -11.79 -2.83
N ASN A 113 -16.53 -12.10 -4.05
CA ASN A 113 -15.20 -12.69 -4.32
C ASN A 113 -14.05 -12.06 -3.54
N TYR A 114 -13.85 -10.74 -3.67
CA TYR A 114 -12.71 -10.08 -3.03
C TYR A 114 -12.85 -10.02 -1.50
N GLU A 115 -14.06 -9.95 -0.96
CA GLU A 115 -14.30 -9.86 0.49
C GLU A 115 -13.99 -11.18 1.15
N GLU A 116 -14.47 -12.29 0.58
CA GLU A 116 -14.22 -13.63 1.13
C GLU A 116 -12.75 -14.02 0.99
N ILE A 117 -12.07 -13.67 -0.12
CA ILE A 117 -10.61 -13.87 -0.24
C ILE A 117 -9.87 -13.09 0.85
N VAL A 118 -10.24 -11.83 1.11
CA VAL A 118 -9.59 -11.00 2.14
C VAL A 118 -9.83 -11.56 3.54
N ASN A 119 -11.07 -11.92 3.87
CA ASN A 119 -11.44 -12.50 5.16
C ASN A 119 -10.72 -13.82 5.40
N GLU A 120 -10.65 -14.66 4.38
CA GLU A 120 -10.01 -15.97 4.47
C GLU A 120 -8.49 -15.86 4.60
N VAL A 121 -7.82 -15.12 3.71
CA VAL A 121 -6.35 -15.04 3.71
C VAL A 121 -5.83 -14.38 4.99
N ASN A 122 -6.49 -13.34 5.48
CA ASN A 122 -6.03 -12.65 6.68
C ASN A 122 -6.36 -13.40 7.98
N ARG A 123 -7.53 -14.07 8.05
CA ARG A 123 -8.10 -14.53 9.34
C ARG A 123 -8.66 -15.96 9.33
N GLY A 124 -8.68 -16.66 8.20
CA GLY A 124 -9.40 -17.92 8.03
C GLY A 124 -10.91 -17.76 8.22
N ALA A 125 -11.43 -16.54 7.99
CA ALA A 125 -12.80 -16.15 8.31
C ALA A 125 -13.73 -16.15 7.09
N GLY A 126 -13.32 -16.77 5.98
CA GLY A 126 -14.16 -16.92 4.80
C GLY A 126 -15.39 -17.76 5.12
N ARG A 127 -16.51 -17.43 4.47
CA ARG A 127 -17.77 -18.15 4.65
C ARG A 127 -17.76 -19.49 3.94
N LEU A 128 -17.60 -20.57 4.71
CA LEU A 128 -17.73 -21.93 4.21
C LEU A 128 -19.21 -22.25 3.99
N PRO A 129 -19.60 -22.71 2.79
CA PRO A 129 -20.97 -23.13 2.55
C PRO A 129 -21.29 -24.43 3.30
N GLY A 130 -22.52 -24.54 3.79
CA GLY A 130 -23.10 -25.79 4.25
C GLY A 130 -23.36 -26.67 3.03
N LEU A 131 -22.47 -27.63 2.78
CA LEU A 131 -22.57 -28.55 1.65
C LEU A 131 -23.15 -29.88 2.11
N ILE A 132 -24.06 -30.43 1.32
CA ILE A 132 -24.38 -31.88 1.37
C ILE A 132 -23.13 -32.62 0.85
N GLY A 133 -22.40 -33.26 1.77
CA GLY A 133 -21.34 -34.23 1.46
C GLY A 133 -19.97 -33.67 1.05
N PHE A 134 -19.68 -32.39 1.30
CA PHE A 134 -18.32 -31.84 1.11
C PHE A 134 -17.60 -31.77 2.46
N ASP A 135 -16.58 -32.60 2.60
CA ASP A 135 -15.59 -32.48 3.66
C ASP A 135 -14.34 -31.84 3.03
N PRO A 136 -13.96 -30.61 3.44
CA PRO A 136 -12.75 -29.94 2.94
C PRO A 136 -11.47 -30.74 3.13
N ASP A 137 -11.47 -31.68 4.09
CA ASP A 137 -10.31 -32.47 4.49
C ASP A 137 -10.35 -33.93 3.96
N HIS A 138 -11.41 -34.34 3.25
CA HIS A 138 -11.51 -35.66 2.58
C HIS A 138 -11.74 -35.55 1.07
N ALA A 139 -10.68 -35.27 0.30
CA ALA A 139 -10.70 -35.29 -1.17
C ALA A 139 -10.75 -36.72 -1.78
N ALA A 140 -10.62 -37.78 -0.98
CA ALA A 140 -10.40 -39.15 -1.47
C ALA A 140 -11.65 -39.83 -2.10
N GLY A 141 -12.83 -39.20 -2.04
CA GLY A 141 -14.10 -39.80 -2.50
C GLY A 141 -14.71 -39.18 -3.74
N TYR A 142 -14.13 -38.12 -4.31
CA TYR A 142 -14.74 -37.37 -5.41
C TYR A 142 -13.93 -37.54 -6.71
N ASP A 143 -14.49 -38.27 -7.66
CA ASP A 143 -13.84 -38.71 -8.91
C ASP A 143 -13.96 -37.72 -10.07
N GLY A 144 -14.19 -36.44 -9.79
CA GLY A 144 -14.33 -35.42 -10.84
C GLY A 144 -15.55 -35.61 -11.73
N GLY A 145 -16.59 -36.31 -11.25
CA GLY A 145 -17.88 -36.43 -11.93
C GLY A 145 -18.03 -37.64 -12.85
N GLU A 146 -17.12 -38.62 -12.81
CA GLU A 146 -17.30 -39.89 -13.53
C GLU A 146 -18.37 -40.80 -12.91
N LYS A 147 -18.62 -40.70 -11.60
CA LYS A 147 -19.73 -41.39 -10.93
C LYS A 147 -20.69 -40.40 -10.31
N THR A 148 -21.97 -40.61 -10.56
CA THR A 148 -23.05 -39.96 -9.81
C THR A 148 -22.83 -40.25 -8.32
N ARG A 149 -22.50 -39.23 -7.54
CA ARG A 149 -22.20 -39.38 -6.11
C ARG A 149 -23.37 -40.07 -5.39
N SER A 150 -23.07 -40.97 -4.47
CA SER A 150 -24.06 -41.80 -3.77
C SER A 150 -24.99 -41.05 -2.82
N ASP A 151 -24.65 -39.80 -2.46
CA ASP A 151 -25.46 -38.87 -1.65
C ASP A 151 -26.54 -38.14 -2.48
N VAL A 152 -26.46 -38.22 -3.80
CA VAL A 152 -27.36 -37.51 -4.72
C VAL A 152 -28.51 -38.43 -5.12
N LYS A 153 -29.67 -38.28 -4.49
CA LYS A 153 -30.90 -38.99 -4.90
C LYS A 153 -31.38 -38.47 -6.26
N VAL A 154 -31.38 -39.34 -7.25
CA VAL A 154 -31.88 -39.07 -8.60
C VAL A 154 -33.25 -39.71 -8.75
N GLY A 155 -34.25 -38.96 -9.20
CA GLY A 155 -35.58 -39.46 -9.50
C GLY A 155 -35.58 -40.33 -10.76
N GLU A 156 -36.66 -41.06 -11.01
CA GLU A 156 -36.80 -42.02 -12.13
C GLU A 156 -36.56 -41.41 -13.52
N ASN A 157 -36.61 -40.09 -13.65
CA ASN A 157 -36.34 -39.33 -14.88
C ASN A 157 -34.89 -38.82 -15.01
N GLY A 158 -33.97 -39.28 -14.15
CA GLY A 158 -32.58 -38.82 -14.16
C GLY A 158 -32.36 -37.44 -13.53
N ARG A 159 -33.37 -36.83 -12.91
CA ARG A 159 -33.27 -35.50 -12.28
C ARG A 159 -33.13 -35.57 -10.77
N LEU A 160 -32.38 -34.65 -10.18
CA LEU A 160 -32.10 -34.60 -8.75
C LEU A 160 -33.37 -34.41 -7.90
N LEU A 161 -33.65 -35.31 -6.96
CA LEU A 161 -34.72 -35.19 -5.97
C LEU A 161 -34.40 -34.08 -4.95
N ALA A 162 -35.42 -33.34 -4.49
CA ALA A 162 -35.26 -32.24 -3.54
C ALA A 162 -35.39 -32.79 -2.11
N GLU A 163 -34.42 -32.52 -1.25
CA GLU A 163 -34.64 -32.58 0.19
C GLU A 163 -34.92 -31.15 0.70
N ASP A 164 -35.82 -31.04 1.67
CA ASP A 164 -36.20 -29.78 2.32
C ASP A 164 -35.12 -29.44 3.37
N GLU A 165 -34.16 -28.59 3.01
CA GLU A 165 -33.18 -28.04 3.97
C GLU A 165 -33.53 -26.61 4.38
N ASP A 166 -33.40 -26.35 5.68
CA ASP A 166 -33.65 -25.06 6.32
C ASP A 166 -32.58 -24.03 5.90
N THR A 167 -33.02 -22.83 5.51
CA THR A 167 -32.19 -21.71 5.03
C THR A 167 -31.08 -21.28 6.00
N ALA A 168 -31.24 -21.56 7.29
CA ALA A 168 -30.26 -21.25 8.33
C ALA A 168 -29.08 -22.25 8.40
N ALA A 169 -29.19 -23.42 7.76
CA ALA A 169 -28.15 -24.46 7.72
C ALA A 169 -27.14 -24.28 6.57
N ARG A 170 -27.21 -23.16 5.82
CA ARG A 170 -26.44 -22.93 4.59
C ARG A 170 -24.98 -22.50 4.79
N LEU A 171 -24.52 -22.27 6.03
CA LEU A 171 -23.13 -21.92 6.33
C LEU A 171 -22.55 -22.92 7.33
N ALA A 172 -21.43 -23.55 6.96
CA ALA A 172 -20.72 -24.50 7.81
C ALA A 172 -19.84 -23.80 8.85
N GLY A 173 -19.53 -22.51 8.65
CA GLY A 173 -18.68 -21.71 9.53
C GLY A 173 -17.52 -21.05 8.80
N SER A 174 -16.35 -21.05 9.44
CA SER A 174 -15.10 -20.51 8.91
C SER A 174 -13.96 -21.52 9.03
N SER A 175 -12.92 -21.41 8.22
CA SER A 175 -11.82 -22.39 8.22
C SER A 175 -10.89 -22.28 9.43
N GLY A 176 -10.68 -21.07 9.97
CA GLY A 176 -9.66 -20.79 10.99
C GLY A 176 -8.20 -20.94 10.50
N ARG A 177 -7.99 -21.21 9.20
CA ARG A 177 -6.67 -21.47 8.61
C ARG A 177 -5.81 -20.21 8.61
N GLN A 178 -4.49 -20.40 8.68
CA GLN A 178 -3.51 -19.33 8.69
C GLN A 178 -2.62 -19.45 7.45
N TYR A 179 -2.63 -18.41 6.63
CA TYR A 179 -1.85 -18.35 5.39
C TYR A 179 -0.65 -17.41 5.55
N ASP A 180 0.42 -17.72 4.84
CA ASP A 180 1.60 -16.88 4.72
C ASP A 180 1.70 -16.19 3.35
N LEU A 181 1.11 -16.79 2.30
CA LEU A 181 1.07 -16.24 0.94
C LEU A 181 -0.31 -16.36 0.28
N LEU A 182 -0.73 -15.29 -0.38
CA LEU A 182 -1.75 -15.34 -1.43
C LEU A 182 -1.06 -15.39 -2.80
N ALA A 183 -1.21 -16.46 -3.56
CA ALA A 183 -0.78 -16.52 -4.96
C ALA A 183 -2.00 -16.38 -5.89
N ILE A 184 -2.07 -15.29 -6.64
CA ILE A 184 -3.25 -14.92 -7.44
C ILE A 184 -2.86 -14.47 -8.85
N GLY A 185 -3.62 -14.92 -9.84
CA GLY A 185 -3.50 -14.43 -11.22
C GLY A 185 -3.84 -12.95 -11.32
N ALA A 186 -3.05 -12.18 -12.05
CA ALA A 186 -3.22 -10.72 -12.15
C ALA A 186 -4.48 -10.28 -12.91
N HIS A 187 -5.03 -11.18 -13.71
CA HIS A 187 -6.27 -11.00 -14.43
C HIS A 187 -7.08 -12.28 -14.35
N GLY A 188 -8.40 -12.15 -14.42
CA GLY A 188 -9.31 -13.28 -14.56
C GLY A 188 -9.93 -13.34 -15.96
N LEU A 189 -10.95 -14.20 -16.10
CA LEU A 189 -11.67 -14.43 -17.37
C LEU A 189 -12.25 -13.15 -18.02
N GLY A 190 -12.56 -12.12 -17.23
CA GLY A 190 -13.14 -10.86 -17.70
C GLY A 190 -12.15 -9.83 -18.27
N ARG A 191 -10.88 -10.21 -18.53
CA ARG A 191 -9.84 -9.28 -19.00
C ARG A 191 -10.24 -8.60 -20.32
N GLN A 192 -10.02 -7.29 -20.41
CA GLN A 192 -10.20 -6.48 -21.62
C GLN A 192 -8.87 -5.87 -22.07
N PRO A 193 -8.73 -5.37 -23.31
CA PRO A 193 -7.46 -4.86 -23.84
C PRO A 193 -6.83 -3.75 -22.98
N TYR A 194 -7.64 -2.89 -22.36
CA TYR A 194 -7.16 -1.78 -21.52
C TYR A 194 -7.10 -2.12 -20.01
N SER A 195 -7.34 -3.38 -19.64
CA SER A 195 -7.25 -3.80 -18.23
C SER A 195 -5.80 -3.82 -17.76
N GLN A 196 -5.44 -2.93 -16.84
CA GLN A 196 -4.13 -2.93 -16.17
C GLN A 196 -4.01 -4.03 -15.10
N LEU A 197 -5.11 -4.29 -14.39
CA LEU A 197 -5.21 -5.30 -13.34
C LEU A 197 -6.65 -5.82 -13.24
N GLY A 198 -6.84 -7.07 -12.81
CA GLY A 198 -8.17 -7.65 -12.56
C GLY A 198 -8.94 -6.90 -11.46
N GLY A 199 -10.26 -6.77 -11.63
CA GLY A 199 -11.11 -6.04 -10.68
C GLY A 199 -11.18 -6.65 -9.29
N VAL A 200 -11.14 -8.00 -9.19
CA VAL A 200 -11.04 -8.70 -7.91
C VAL A 200 -9.68 -8.42 -7.27
N VAL A 201 -8.61 -8.60 -8.05
CA VAL A 201 -7.23 -8.41 -7.59
C VAL A 201 -6.99 -7.00 -7.06
N SER A 202 -7.45 -5.95 -7.76
CA SER A 202 -7.25 -4.56 -7.33
C SER A 202 -7.90 -4.25 -5.98
N ARG A 203 -8.99 -4.93 -5.63
CA ARG A 203 -9.68 -4.80 -4.35
C ARG A 203 -9.04 -5.66 -3.27
N VAL A 204 -8.68 -6.91 -3.60
CA VAL A 204 -7.97 -7.83 -2.69
C VAL A 204 -6.65 -7.19 -2.22
N LEU A 205 -5.89 -6.58 -3.13
CA LEU A 205 -4.62 -5.93 -2.79
C LEU A 205 -4.76 -4.82 -1.75
N ARG A 206 -5.95 -4.21 -1.56
CA ARG A 206 -6.17 -3.17 -0.54
C ARG A 206 -6.43 -3.75 0.85
N GLY A 207 -7.00 -4.96 0.92
CA GLY A 207 -7.38 -5.59 2.18
C GLY A 207 -6.40 -6.64 2.70
N ILE A 208 -5.54 -7.21 1.85
CA ILE A 208 -4.59 -8.26 2.27
C ILE A 208 -3.38 -7.70 3.01
N GLU A 209 -3.12 -8.25 4.19
CA GLU A 209 -1.97 -7.90 5.03
C GLU A 209 -0.78 -8.86 4.86
N LYS A 210 -1.05 -10.06 4.31
CA LYS A 210 -0.07 -11.11 4.00
C LYS A 210 0.76 -10.77 2.76
N ASP A 211 1.77 -11.59 2.47
CA ASP A 211 2.48 -11.50 1.20
C ASP A 211 1.56 -11.89 0.05
N VAL A 212 1.70 -11.21 -1.10
CA VAL A 212 0.89 -11.48 -2.29
C VAL A 212 1.79 -11.70 -3.49
N LEU A 213 1.73 -12.89 -4.07
CA LEU A 213 2.32 -13.20 -5.36
C LEU A 213 1.28 -12.96 -6.46
N LEU A 214 1.49 -11.89 -7.22
CA LEU A 214 0.72 -11.52 -8.39
C LEU A 214 1.33 -12.14 -9.64
N VAL A 215 0.63 -13.09 -10.26
CA VAL A 215 1.15 -13.84 -11.42
C VAL A 215 0.59 -13.33 -12.73
N ARG A 216 1.49 -12.96 -13.65
CA ARG A 216 1.19 -12.34 -14.95
C ARG A 216 1.63 -13.17 -16.14
N ASP A 217 2.60 -14.06 -15.94
CA ASP A 217 3.14 -14.91 -16.99
C ASP A 217 3.59 -16.27 -16.44
N GLU A 218 3.92 -17.18 -17.37
CA GLU A 218 4.27 -18.56 -17.10
C GLU A 218 5.74 -18.78 -16.68
N ARG A 219 6.57 -17.73 -16.58
CA ARG A 219 8.00 -17.91 -16.33
C ARG A 219 8.25 -18.46 -14.91
N PRO A 220 9.03 -19.55 -14.77
CA PRO A 220 9.33 -20.16 -13.48
C PRO A 220 10.28 -19.29 -12.64
N PHE A 221 10.40 -19.62 -11.36
CA PHE A 221 11.38 -18.99 -10.48
C PHE A 221 12.80 -19.53 -10.72
N ALA A 222 12.91 -20.79 -11.14
CA ALA A 222 14.18 -21.47 -11.39
C ALA A 222 15.07 -20.70 -12.38
N GLY A 223 16.30 -20.34 -11.95
CA GLY A 223 17.24 -19.57 -12.77
C GLY A 223 16.75 -18.15 -13.12
N GLY A 224 15.73 -17.65 -12.44
CA GLY A 224 15.09 -16.38 -12.73
C GLY A 224 15.97 -15.16 -12.43
N ARG A 225 15.65 -14.05 -13.08
CA ARG A 225 16.20 -12.72 -12.76
C ARG A 225 15.22 -12.02 -11.83
N PHE A 226 15.59 -11.80 -10.59
CA PHE A 226 14.73 -11.14 -9.61
C PHE A 226 15.16 -9.69 -9.45
N LEU A 227 14.18 -8.79 -9.41
CA LEU A 227 14.39 -7.36 -9.21
C LEU A 227 13.78 -6.99 -7.86
N VAL A 228 14.51 -6.28 -7.00
CA VAL A 228 14.00 -5.77 -5.73
C VAL A 228 14.32 -4.30 -5.53
N CYS A 229 13.38 -3.58 -4.95
CA CYS A 229 13.51 -2.16 -4.67
C CYS A 229 13.73 -1.94 -3.17
N VAL A 230 14.78 -1.19 -2.82
CA VAL A 230 15.08 -0.78 -1.43
C VAL A 230 15.01 0.74 -1.31
N ASP A 231 14.38 1.22 -0.26
CA ASP A 231 14.15 2.66 -0.01
C ASP A 231 14.69 3.12 1.36
N GLY A 232 15.35 2.23 2.09
CA GLY A 232 15.87 2.48 3.43
C GLY A 232 14.90 2.15 4.57
N SER A 233 13.65 1.80 4.25
CA SER A 233 12.69 1.34 5.24
C SER A 233 12.91 -0.13 5.62
N SER A 234 12.51 -0.51 6.84
CA SER A 234 12.51 -1.91 7.26
C SER A 234 11.61 -2.79 6.37
N TYR A 235 10.54 -2.23 5.79
CA TYR A 235 9.72 -2.91 4.79
C TYR A 235 10.51 -3.24 3.52
N GLY A 236 11.29 -2.29 3.01
CA GLY A 236 12.19 -2.49 1.86
C GLY A 236 13.22 -3.59 2.13
N TYR A 237 13.80 -3.63 3.33
CA TYR A 237 14.73 -4.70 3.69
C TYR A 237 14.05 -6.05 3.95
N ARG A 238 12.80 -6.09 4.42
CA ARG A 238 12.02 -7.34 4.41
C ARG A 238 11.85 -7.87 2.98
N ALA A 239 11.50 -7.01 2.03
CA ALA A 239 11.41 -7.38 0.62
C ALA A 239 12.76 -7.87 0.07
N MET A 240 13.87 -7.21 0.42
CA MET A 240 15.24 -7.67 0.09
C MET A 240 15.51 -9.09 0.61
N ARG A 241 15.20 -9.36 1.89
CA ARG A 241 15.41 -10.68 2.49
C ARG A 241 14.58 -11.78 1.80
N LEU A 242 13.33 -11.48 1.44
CA LEU A 242 12.48 -12.40 0.67
C LEU A 242 13.09 -12.67 -0.72
N ALA A 243 13.56 -11.63 -1.40
CA ALA A 243 14.17 -11.75 -2.71
C ALA A 243 15.46 -12.58 -2.70
N LEU A 244 16.32 -12.38 -1.69
CA LEU A 244 17.53 -13.20 -1.47
C LEU A 244 17.18 -14.67 -1.22
N GLY A 245 16.22 -14.94 -0.32
CA GLY A 245 15.80 -16.30 0.00
C GLY A 245 15.21 -17.03 -1.21
N LEU A 246 14.42 -16.34 -2.04
CA LEU A 246 13.93 -16.90 -3.30
C LEU A 246 15.06 -17.11 -4.30
N ALA A 247 15.96 -16.14 -4.47
CA ALA A 247 17.08 -16.25 -5.42
C ALA A 247 17.97 -17.45 -5.08
N GLU A 248 18.28 -17.64 -3.80
CA GLU A 248 19.04 -18.81 -3.34
C GLU A 248 18.27 -20.11 -3.58
N ALA A 249 16.99 -20.18 -3.16
CA ALA A 249 16.20 -21.40 -3.28
C ALA A 249 16.01 -21.89 -4.72
N PHE A 250 15.98 -20.96 -5.68
CA PHE A 250 15.72 -21.22 -7.09
C PHE A 250 16.94 -21.03 -8.00
N GLY A 251 18.12 -20.75 -7.44
CA GLY A 251 19.35 -20.52 -8.22
C GLY A 251 19.26 -19.32 -9.18
N GLY A 252 18.54 -18.28 -8.76
CA GLY A 252 18.35 -17.04 -9.52
C GLY A 252 19.44 -15.99 -9.23
N SER A 253 19.39 -14.90 -9.99
CA SER A 253 20.23 -13.71 -9.79
C SER A 253 19.40 -12.54 -9.28
N LEU A 254 19.97 -11.69 -8.42
CA LEU A 254 19.28 -10.58 -7.79
C LEU A 254 19.78 -9.22 -8.31
N PHE A 255 18.86 -8.42 -8.80
CA PHE A 255 19.05 -7.03 -9.21
C PHE A 255 18.39 -6.14 -8.15
N VAL A 256 19.15 -5.21 -7.57
CA VAL A 256 18.67 -4.32 -6.51
C VAL A 256 18.75 -2.88 -6.97
N CYS A 257 17.67 -2.13 -6.81
CA CYS A 257 17.71 -0.68 -7.02
C CYS A 257 17.21 0.14 -5.84
N SER A 258 17.80 1.32 -5.71
CA SER A 258 17.27 2.43 -4.91
C SER A 258 17.01 3.58 -5.87
N ALA A 259 15.82 4.19 -5.79
CA ALA A 259 15.38 5.24 -6.71
C ALA A 259 15.00 6.51 -5.97
N PHE A 260 15.34 7.67 -6.52
CA PHE A 260 14.97 8.98 -5.98
C PHE A 260 14.59 9.97 -7.08
N ASP A 261 13.69 10.89 -6.75
CA ASP A 261 13.15 11.89 -7.68
C ASP A 261 13.80 13.26 -7.49
N VAL A 262 14.59 13.66 -8.47
CA VAL A 262 15.20 15.00 -8.58
C VAL A 262 14.25 15.97 -9.28
N GLU A 263 13.38 15.50 -10.16
CA GLU A 263 12.64 16.38 -11.06
C GLU A 263 11.41 16.97 -10.36
N TYR A 264 10.76 16.21 -9.49
CA TYR A 264 9.56 16.67 -8.78
C TYR A 264 9.82 17.93 -7.97
N HIS A 265 10.95 18.02 -7.27
CA HIS A 265 11.24 19.20 -6.47
C HIS A 265 11.49 20.42 -7.39
N HIS A 266 12.26 20.30 -8.48
CA HIS A 266 12.45 21.39 -9.43
C HIS A 266 11.12 21.90 -10.01
N VAL A 267 10.21 21.00 -10.39
CA VAL A 267 8.91 21.35 -10.95
C VAL A 267 8.03 22.07 -9.92
N VAL A 268 8.00 21.60 -8.68
CA VAL A 268 7.26 22.27 -7.60
C VAL A 268 7.85 23.65 -7.31
N PHE A 269 9.17 23.78 -7.24
CA PHE A 269 9.84 25.07 -7.02
C PHE A 269 9.56 26.08 -8.13
N HIS A 270 9.63 25.66 -9.39
CA HIS A 270 9.31 26.52 -10.53
C HIS A 270 7.84 26.98 -10.51
N ASN A 271 6.89 26.07 -10.26
CA ASN A 271 5.48 26.44 -10.18
C ASN A 271 5.18 27.40 -9.00
N ILE A 272 5.87 27.24 -7.86
CA ILE A 272 5.70 28.15 -6.71
C ILE A 272 6.23 29.56 -7.04
N LYS A 273 7.33 29.66 -7.79
CA LYS A 273 7.92 30.94 -8.23
C LYS A 273 6.92 31.81 -8.98
N ASP A 274 6.10 31.19 -9.83
CA ASP A 274 5.15 31.90 -10.69
C ASP A 274 3.81 32.23 -9.99
N VAL A 275 3.52 31.61 -8.85
CA VAL A 275 2.28 31.80 -8.08
C VAL A 275 2.48 32.77 -6.91
N LEU A 276 3.72 32.98 -6.46
CA LEU A 276 4.01 33.88 -5.34
C LEU A 276 3.96 35.36 -5.74
N SER A 277 3.33 36.17 -4.88
CA SER A 277 3.34 37.62 -5.05
C SER A 277 4.77 38.17 -4.98
N TYR A 278 5.00 39.33 -5.61
CA TYR A 278 6.32 39.98 -5.63
C TYR A 278 6.93 40.16 -4.22
N GLN A 279 6.09 40.46 -3.22
CA GLN A 279 6.53 40.58 -1.82
C GLN A 279 6.90 39.22 -1.20
N ALA A 280 6.16 38.16 -1.51
CA ALA A 280 6.47 36.81 -1.01
C ALA A 280 7.71 36.22 -1.70
N SER A 281 7.93 36.54 -2.97
CA SER A 281 9.09 36.10 -3.74
C SER A 281 10.42 36.67 -3.19
N LYS A 282 10.43 37.94 -2.77
CA LYS A 282 11.59 38.56 -2.09
C LYS A 282 11.92 37.93 -0.75
N VAL A 283 10.93 37.42 -0.02
CA VAL A 283 11.12 36.74 1.27
C VAL A 283 11.60 35.30 1.08
N PHE A 284 11.17 34.65 -0.01
CA PHE A 284 11.47 33.25 -0.29
C PHE A 284 12.91 33.01 -0.77
N LYS A 285 13.59 34.04 -1.32
CA LYS A 285 14.98 33.98 -1.78
C LYS A 285 15.28 32.77 -2.67
N PHE A 286 14.66 32.74 -3.84
CA PHE A 286 14.71 31.59 -4.75
C PHE A 286 16.10 31.15 -5.16
N GLU A 287 17.03 32.05 -5.45
CA GLU A 287 18.40 31.68 -5.88
C GLU A 287 19.15 30.91 -4.78
N GLU A 288 19.09 31.38 -3.53
CA GLU A 288 19.70 30.68 -2.38
C GLU A 288 19.01 29.33 -2.11
N GLN A 289 17.69 29.24 -2.27
CA GLN A 289 16.95 27.97 -2.17
C GLN A 289 17.34 27.00 -3.27
N GLU A 290 17.40 27.45 -4.52
CA GLU A 290 17.73 26.62 -5.68
C GLU A 290 19.15 26.07 -5.58
N GLU A 291 20.10 26.88 -5.12
CA GLU A 291 21.48 26.45 -4.88
C GLU A 291 21.57 25.42 -3.73
N LEU A 292 20.76 25.56 -2.68
CA LEU A 292 20.65 24.58 -1.60
C LEU A 292 20.14 23.21 -2.10
N HIS A 293 19.10 23.22 -2.94
CA HIS A 293 18.48 22.00 -3.45
C HIS A 293 19.45 21.24 -4.36
N ASN A 294 20.09 21.94 -5.30
CA ASN A 294 21.05 21.35 -6.24
C ASN A 294 22.30 20.78 -5.52
N ASN A 295 22.81 21.48 -4.50
CA ASN A 295 24.10 21.12 -3.91
C ASN A 295 24.00 20.18 -2.71
N ILE A 296 22.92 20.23 -1.93
CA ILE A 296 22.80 19.50 -0.66
C ILE A 296 21.75 18.40 -0.77
N ILE A 297 20.59 18.69 -1.37
CA ILE A 297 19.49 17.72 -1.41
C ILE A 297 19.77 16.62 -2.44
N ASP A 298 20.21 16.96 -3.65
CA ASP A 298 20.50 15.94 -4.67
C ASP A 298 21.68 15.04 -4.26
N LYS A 299 22.74 15.65 -3.72
CA LYS A 299 23.87 14.89 -3.15
C LYS A 299 23.46 14.07 -1.92
N GLY A 300 22.58 14.61 -1.09
CA GLY A 300 22.05 13.92 0.10
C GLY A 300 21.18 12.71 -0.26
N LEU A 301 20.30 12.85 -1.26
CA LEU A 301 19.46 11.76 -1.77
C LEU A 301 20.30 10.66 -2.44
N LEU A 302 21.34 11.06 -3.18
CA LEU A 302 22.30 10.12 -3.75
C LEU A 302 23.05 9.34 -2.65
N LYS A 303 23.58 10.04 -1.63
CA LYS A 303 24.23 9.42 -0.46
C LYS A 303 23.27 8.47 0.27
N LEU A 304 22.00 8.84 0.43
CA LEU A 304 20.99 7.99 1.05
C LEU A 304 20.75 6.70 0.24
N CYS A 305 20.61 6.81 -1.08
CA CYS A 305 20.47 5.65 -1.95
C CYS A 305 21.71 4.75 -1.92
N GLN A 306 22.91 5.33 -1.87
CA GLN A 306 24.16 4.59 -1.69
C GLN A 306 24.15 3.80 -0.38
N ALA A 307 23.77 4.42 0.74
CA ALA A 307 23.65 3.75 2.03
C ALA A 307 22.60 2.63 2.01
N ASN A 308 21.48 2.81 1.30
CA ASN A 308 20.46 1.78 1.15
C ASN A 308 20.98 0.55 0.39
N LEU A 309 21.70 0.77 -0.71
CA LEU A 309 22.32 -0.30 -1.47
C LEU A 309 23.44 -0.98 -0.67
N LYS A 310 24.22 -0.23 0.12
CA LYS A 310 25.25 -0.78 0.98
C LYS A 310 24.68 -1.75 2.02
N ARG A 311 23.55 -1.40 2.65
CA ARG A 311 22.82 -2.31 3.55
C ARG A 311 22.34 -3.56 2.82
N ALA A 312 21.82 -3.41 1.61
CA ALA A 312 21.42 -4.55 0.79
C ALA A 312 22.60 -5.46 0.41
N GLU A 313 23.77 -4.90 0.13
CA GLU A 313 25.01 -5.65 -0.12
C GLU A 313 25.47 -6.43 1.12
N VAL A 314 25.40 -5.83 2.31
CA VAL A 314 25.70 -6.52 3.58
C VAL A 314 24.74 -7.69 3.80
N MET A 315 23.43 -7.49 3.58
CA MET A 315 22.45 -8.59 3.66
C MET A 315 22.75 -9.72 2.67
N ALA A 316 23.23 -9.39 1.48
CA ALA A 316 23.56 -10.38 0.45
C ALA A 316 24.79 -11.23 0.80
N GLN A 317 25.65 -10.80 1.73
CA GLN A 317 26.79 -11.60 2.21
C GLN A 317 26.35 -12.88 2.92
N GLU A 318 25.14 -12.89 3.50
CA GLU A 318 24.52 -14.08 4.08
C GLU A 318 24.12 -15.12 2.99
N PHE A 319 24.12 -14.74 1.70
CA PHE A 319 23.68 -15.53 0.56
C PHE A 319 24.76 -15.58 -0.55
N PRO A 320 25.95 -16.16 -0.28
CA PRO A 320 27.10 -16.07 -1.20
C PRO A 320 26.87 -16.73 -2.58
N GLY A 321 25.85 -17.58 -2.71
CA GLY A 321 25.47 -18.23 -3.97
C GLY A 321 24.61 -17.37 -4.90
N VAL A 322 24.17 -16.17 -4.47
CA VAL A 322 23.27 -15.31 -5.25
C VAL A 322 24.06 -14.21 -5.97
N PRO A 323 24.15 -14.22 -7.31
CA PRO A 323 24.76 -13.12 -8.06
C PRO A 323 23.97 -11.82 -7.85
N LEU A 324 24.64 -10.78 -7.34
CA LEU A 324 24.05 -9.48 -7.02
C LEU A 324 24.49 -8.41 -8.01
N LYS A 325 23.55 -7.59 -8.50
CA LYS A 325 23.82 -6.34 -9.21
C LYS A 325 23.03 -5.19 -8.60
N THR A 326 23.70 -4.13 -8.18
CA THR A 326 23.08 -2.95 -7.58
C THR A 326 23.05 -1.78 -8.57
N GLN A 327 22.03 -0.93 -8.51
CA GLN A 327 21.89 0.26 -9.36
C GLN A 327 21.14 1.37 -8.65
N ILE A 328 21.65 2.60 -8.71
CA ILE A 328 20.88 3.79 -8.31
C ILE A 328 20.14 4.32 -9.53
N LEU A 329 18.85 4.61 -9.37
CA LEU A 329 17.97 5.12 -10.42
C LEU A 329 17.56 6.57 -10.09
N VAL A 330 17.69 7.45 -11.08
CA VAL A 330 17.46 8.89 -10.94
C VAL A 330 16.22 9.28 -11.73
N GLY A 331 15.18 9.72 -11.04
CA GLY A 331 13.89 10.11 -11.61
C GLY A 331 12.70 9.55 -10.81
N LYS A 332 11.49 9.75 -11.34
CA LYS A 332 10.27 9.30 -10.66
C LYS A 332 10.29 7.79 -10.42
N PRO A 333 10.27 7.28 -9.17
CA PRO A 333 10.67 5.91 -8.85
C PRO A 333 9.98 4.82 -9.67
N PHE A 334 8.64 4.76 -9.71
CA PHE A 334 7.95 3.70 -10.47
C PHE A 334 8.34 3.71 -11.97
N GLN A 335 8.57 4.89 -12.55
CA GLN A 335 8.89 5.03 -13.97
C GLN A 335 10.29 4.53 -14.28
N VAL A 336 11.29 4.96 -13.51
CA VAL A 336 12.69 4.53 -13.73
C VAL A 336 12.90 3.06 -13.37
N ILE A 337 12.15 2.54 -12.40
CA ILE A 337 12.12 1.10 -12.09
C ILE A 337 11.55 0.31 -13.26
N MET A 338 10.47 0.79 -13.90
CA MET A 338 9.92 0.15 -15.09
C MET A 338 10.90 0.18 -16.27
N GLN A 339 11.56 1.33 -16.52
CA GLN A 339 12.58 1.46 -17.57
C GLN A 339 13.73 0.47 -17.35
N TRP A 340 14.23 0.37 -16.11
CA TRP A 340 15.28 -0.61 -15.80
C TRP A 340 14.78 -2.06 -15.93
N ALA A 341 13.53 -2.33 -15.56
CA ALA A 341 12.92 -3.64 -15.74
C ALA A 341 12.79 -4.04 -17.23
N GLU A 342 12.64 -3.10 -18.17
CA GLU A 342 12.64 -3.40 -19.61
C GLU A 342 14.01 -3.90 -20.10
N GLU A 343 15.11 -3.39 -19.51
CA GLU A 343 16.47 -3.85 -19.79
C GLU A 343 16.78 -5.18 -19.10
N VAL A 344 16.51 -5.25 -17.79
CA VAL A 344 16.78 -6.43 -16.95
C VAL A 344 15.89 -7.60 -17.32
N LYS A 345 14.66 -7.34 -17.78
CA LYS A 345 13.60 -8.34 -18.06
C LYS A 345 13.47 -9.35 -16.91
N PRO A 346 13.20 -8.88 -15.67
CA PRO A 346 13.06 -9.77 -14.52
C PRO A 346 11.89 -10.74 -14.71
N SER A 347 12.00 -11.93 -14.14
CA SER A 347 10.88 -12.88 -14.01
C SER A 347 10.03 -12.58 -12.76
N LEU A 348 10.60 -11.91 -11.76
CA LEU A 348 9.91 -11.50 -10.54
C LEU A 348 10.39 -10.11 -10.09
N LEU A 349 9.46 -9.19 -9.86
CA LEU A 349 9.68 -7.98 -9.06
C LEU A 349 9.27 -8.28 -7.60
N VAL A 350 10.15 -8.04 -6.65
CA VAL A 350 9.85 -8.09 -5.21
C VAL A 350 9.78 -6.67 -4.68
N LEU A 351 8.70 -6.34 -4.00
CA LEU A 351 8.44 -4.97 -3.55
C LEU A 351 7.71 -4.95 -2.22
N ALA A 352 8.09 -4.00 -1.37
CA ALA A 352 7.40 -3.74 -0.12
C ALA A 352 6.06 -3.03 -0.31
N ARG A 353 4.99 -3.50 0.36
CA ARG A 353 3.67 -2.86 0.33
C ARG A 353 3.70 -1.37 0.67
N HIS A 354 4.55 -0.99 1.61
CA HIS A 354 4.80 0.40 1.97
C HIS A 354 6.29 0.68 1.99
N GLY A 355 6.63 1.96 1.89
CA GLY A 355 7.99 2.46 2.09
C GLY A 355 8.13 3.26 3.39
N ALA A 356 9.19 4.06 3.46
CA ALA A 356 9.55 4.87 4.62
C ALA A 356 8.47 5.88 5.06
N HIS A 357 7.63 6.34 4.13
CA HIS A 357 6.59 7.35 4.40
C HIS A 357 5.22 6.76 4.74
N ARG A 358 5.16 5.52 5.26
CA ARG A 358 3.89 4.90 5.64
C ARG A 358 3.19 5.73 6.72
N ILE A 359 1.91 6.01 6.50
CA ILE A 359 0.99 6.54 7.51
C ILE A 359 0.05 5.40 7.93
N GLU A 360 -0.22 5.27 9.22
CA GLU A 360 -1.14 4.27 9.74
C GLU A 360 -2.54 4.41 9.08
N GLY A 361 -3.17 3.28 8.76
CA GLY A 361 -4.46 3.26 8.06
C GLY A 361 -4.40 3.43 6.54
N THR A 362 -3.22 3.56 5.94
CA THR A 362 -3.08 3.53 4.47
C THR A 362 -3.07 2.09 3.92
N ASP A 363 -3.73 1.86 2.77
CA ASP A 363 -3.87 0.52 2.16
C ASP A 363 -2.57 0.05 1.45
N LEU A 364 -2.00 0.89 0.58
CA LEU A 364 -0.89 0.55 -0.32
C LEU A 364 -0.06 1.80 -0.63
N GLY A 365 1.27 1.68 -0.68
CA GLY A 365 2.14 2.78 -1.08
C GLY A 365 1.95 3.16 -2.57
N SER A 366 2.11 4.42 -2.92
CA SER A 366 1.89 4.91 -4.29
C SER A 366 2.81 4.27 -5.32
N GLN A 367 4.09 4.06 -4.97
CA GLN A 367 5.05 3.37 -5.86
C GLN A 367 4.69 1.89 -6.01
N ALA A 368 4.27 1.26 -4.92
CA ALA A 368 3.77 -0.10 -4.92
C ALA A 368 2.54 -0.24 -5.82
N GLU A 369 1.55 0.65 -5.68
CA GLU A 369 0.33 0.66 -6.47
C GLU A 369 0.60 0.80 -7.98
N ASN A 370 1.48 1.72 -8.38
CA ASN A 370 1.85 1.88 -9.79
C ASN A 370 2.54 0.63 -10.34
N LEU A 371 3.51 0.08 -9.60
CA LEU A 371 4.29 -1.08 -10.05
C LEU A 371 3.43 -2.35 -10.11
N VAL A 372 2.58 -2.62 -9.10
CA VAL A 372 1.68 -3.79 -9.17
C VAL A 372 0.65 -3.67 -10.29
N ARG A 373 0.30 -2.46 -10.75
CA ARG A 373 -0.63 -2.25 -11.88
C ARG A 373 0.05 -2.41 -13.23
N LEU A 374 1.29 -1.91 -13.37
CA LEU A 374 1.91 -1.69 -14.68
C LEU A 374 3.06 -2.64 -15.02
N MET A 375 3.68 -3.28 -14.02
CA MET A 375 4.83 -4.16 -14.26
C MET A 375 4.42 -5.37 -15.12
N PRO A 376 5.17 -5.71 -16.19
CA PRO A 376 4.82 -6.82 -17.08
C PRO A 376 5.14 -8.20 -16.50
N CYS A 377 6.06 -8.31 -15.53
CA CYS A 377 6.45 -9.57 -14.90
C CYS A 377 5.65 -9.87 -13.62
N ASN A 378 5.83 -11.09 -13.09
CA ASN A 378 5.25 -11.47 -11.80
C ASN A 378 5.72 -10.49 -10.69
N VAL A 379 4.85 -10.19 -9.72
CA VAL A 379 5.17 -9.27 -8.62
C VAL A 379 4.91 -9.96 -7.29
N LEU A 380 5.92 -10.03 -6.42
CA LEU A 380 5.76 -10.39 -5.02
C LEU A 380 5.68 -9.11 -4.18
N LEU A 381 4.48 -8.83 -3.67
CA LEU A 381 4.20 -7.73 -2.76
C LEU A 381 4.37 -8.22 -1.32
N ALA A 382 5.42 -7.77 -0.66
CA ALA A 382 5.71 -8.09 0.72
C ALA A 382 4.74 -7.33 1.65
N GLY A 383 3.96 -8.09 2.43
CA GLY A 383 3.06 -7.60 3.47
C GLY A 383 3.79 -6.93 4.65
N THR A 384 3.01 -6.43 5.61
CA THR A 384 3.51 -5.66 6.75
C THR A 384 3.63 -6.46 8.04
N GLY A 385 3.14 -7.71 8.05
CA GLY A 385 3.14 -8.55 9.23
C GLY A 385 4.55 -8.78 9.79
N GLY A 386 4.73 -8.52 11.09
CA GLY A 386 5.98 -8.80 11.80
C GLY A 386 7.16 -7.88 11.47
N VAL A 387 6.95 -6.76 10.79
CA VAL A 387 8.00 -5.75 10.51
C VAL A 387 7.97 -4.66 11.57
N LYS A 388 9.11 -4.40 12.20
CA LYS A 388 9.27 -3.24 13.09
C LYS A 388 10.05 -2.13 12.40
N PRO A 389 9.78 -0.85 12.69
CA PRO A 389 10.54 0.28 12.13
C PRO A 389 12.05 0.19 12.39
N GLU A 390 12.45 -0.38 13.52
CA GLU A 390 13.84 -0.57 13.93
C GLU A 390 14.57 -1.75 13.24
N ASP A 391 13.88 -2.57 12.45
CA ASP A 391 14.47 -3.72 11.73
C ASP A 391 15.27 -3.27 10.49
N ILE A 392 16.18 -2.32 10.66
CA ILE A 392 17.07 -1.82 9.62
C ILE A 392 18.44 -2.49 9.79
N PRO A 393 19.01 -3.11 8.75
CA PRO A 393 20.35 -3.70 8.81
C PRO A 393 21.39 -2.64 9.16
N TRP A 394 22.25 -2.97 10.12
CA TRP A 394 23.36 -2.11 10.52
C TRP A 394 24.51 -2.18 9.49
N ILE A 395 25.14 -1.04 9.23
CA ILE A 395 26.39 -0.91 8.45
C ILE A 395 27.43 -0.12 9.25
N GLU A 396 28.71 -0.27 8.92
CA GLU A 396 29.80 0.44 9.63
C GLU A 396 29.60 1.96 9.65
N GLU A 397 29.01 2.52 8.60
CA GLU A 397 28.67 3.94 8.47
C GLU A 397 27.55 4.40 9.43
N ASP A 398 26.79 3.47 10.02
CA ASP A 398 25.84 3.72 11.12
C ASP A 398 26.55 3.68 12.49
N GLY A 399 27.72 3.04 12.56
CA GLY A 399 28.59 2.95 13.74
C GLY A 399 29.65 4.04 13.85
N VAL A 400 29.78 4.90 12.84
CA VAL A 400 30.54 6.14 12.99
C VAL A 400 29.77 6.97 14.00
N ALA A 401 30.19 6.91 15.26
CA ALA A 401 29.67 7.77 16.31
C ALA A 401 29.75 9.21 15.77
N GLY A 402 28.58 9.83 15.62
CA GLY A 402 28.51 11.25 15.30
C GLY A 402 29.37 12.02 16.29
N LEU A 403 29.84 13.19 15.88
CA LEU A 403 30.60 14.04 16.78
C LEU A 403 29.82 14.24 18.10
N PRO A 404 30.48 14.24 19.27
CA PRO A 404 29.77 14.47 20.53
C PRO A 404 29.06 15.82 20.50
N TRP A 405 27.82 15.91 20.95
CA TRP A 405 27.06 17.18 20.99
C TRP A 405 27.08 17.78 22.40
N ALA A 406 27.24 19.10 22.48
CA ALA A 406 27.01 19.83 23.73
C ALA A 406 25.50 19.80 24.08
N PRO A 407 25.12 19.68 25.37
CA PRO A 407 23.71 19.58 25.79
C PRO A 407 22.82 20.69 25.23
N GLU A 408 23.34 21.91 25.14
CA GLU A 408 22.60 23.08 24.64
C GLU A 408 22.36 23.01 23.12
N ALA A 409 23.29 22.41 22.37
CA ALA A 409 23.14 22.18 20.94
C ALA A 409 22.16 21.02 20.65
N GLU A 410 22.17 19.99 21.50
CA GLU A 410 21.19 18.88 21.44
C GLU A 410 19.76 19.39 21.60
N VAL A 411 19.51 20.27 22.55
CA VAL A 411 18.16 20.84 22.74
C VAL A 411 17.74 21.68 21.54
N ARG A 412 18.68 22.38 20.89
CA ARG A 412 18.36 23.25 19.74
C ARG A 412 18.11 22.48 18.46
N ILE A 413 18.82 21.38 18.20
CA ILE A 413 18.56 20.57 17.00
C ILE A 413 17.18 19.91 17.03
N LEU A 414 16.58 19.71 18.21
CA LEU A 414 15.19 19.23 18.35
C LEU A 414 14.14 20.22 17.82
N ARG A 415 14.50 21.49 17.55
CA ARG A 415 13.62 22.44 16.87
C ARG A 415 13.42 22.10 15.38
N VAL A 416 14.29 21.27 14.81
CA VAL A 416 14.11 20.69 13.48
C VAL A 416 12.99 19.64 13.55
N PRO A 417 12.05 19.61 12.58
CA PRO A 417 11.01 18.58 12.55
C PRO A 417 11.59 17.16 12.60
N PRO A 418 10.96 16.20 13.32
CA PRO A 418 11.53 14.86 13.55
C PRO A 418 12.01 14.13 12.29
N PHE A 419 11.28 14.23 11.19
CA PHE A 419 11.63 13.58 9.92
C PHE A 419 12.94 14.10 9.28
N ALA A 420 13.39 15.30 9.64
CA ALA A 420 14.59 15.94 9.10
C ALA A 420 15.76 16.01 10.10
N GLN A 421 15.55 15.61 11.37
CA GLN A 421 16.56 15.72 12.42
C GLN A 421 17.83 14.92 12.13
N GLY A 422 17.70 13.70 11.58
CA GLY A 422 18.85 12.86 11.23
C GLY A 422 19.72 13.49 10.14
N ILE A 423 19.08 14.06 9.11
CA ILE A 423 19.77 14.77 8.02
C ILE A 423 20.46 16.04 8.57
N ALA A 424 19.75 16.81 9.40
CA ALA A 424 20.27 18.04 9.98
C ALA A 424 21.47 17.77 10.91
N ARG A 425 21.41 16.73 11.75
CA ARG A 425 22.55 16.34 12.61
C ARG A 425 23.77 15.99 11.77
N ARG A 426 23.61 15.12 10.76
CA ARG A 426 24.71 14.74 9.87
C ARG A 426 25.31 15.93 9.11
N ALA A 427 24.48 16.84 8.61
CA ALA A 427 24.96 18.02 7.90
C ALA A 427 25.77 18.96 8.81
N VAL A 428 25.38 19.11 10.07
CA VAL A 428 26.14 19.88 11.06
C VAL A 428 27.45 19.17 11.41
N GLU A 429 27.42 17.86 11.61
CA GLU A 429 28.62 17.06 11.90
C GLU A 429 29.63 17.08 10.73
N GLU A 430 29.16 16.93 9.49
CA GLU A 430 29.98 17.07 8.28
C GLU A 430 30.61 18.47 8.20
N TYR A 431 29.84 19.52 8.44
CA TYR A 431 30.36 20.89 8.45
C TYR A 431 31.45 21.09 9.52
N VAL A 432 31.24 20.57 10.72
CA VAL A 432 32.25 20.66 11.79
C VAL A 432 33.52 19.91 11.39
N LEU A 433 33.41 18.69 10.87
CA LEU A 433 34.55 17.92 10.39
C LEU A 433 35.31 18.64 9.27
N GLU A 434 34.62 19.28 8.34
CA GLU A 434 35.24 20.09 7.29
C GLU A 434 36.03 21.27 7.87
N GLN A 435 35.48 21.96 8.87
CA GLN A 435 36.14 23.11 9.50
C GLN A 435 37.27 22.71 10.47
N THR A 436 37.26 21.48 10.98
CA THR A 436 38.29 20.95 11.88
C THR A 436 39.31 20.06 11.16
N ASN A 437 39.34 20.05 9.82
CA ASN A 437 40.21 19.17 9.00
C ASN A 437 40.12 17.69 9.40
N GLY A 438 38.94 17.23 9.82
CA GLY A 438 38.69 15.86 10.23
C GLY A 438 39.07 15.54 11.69
N GLU A 439 39.51 16.52 12.48
CA GLU A 439 39.71 16.31 13.92
C GLU A 439 38.35 16.17 14.63
N PRO A 440 38.17 15.14 15.47
CA PRO A 440 36.93 14.95 16.22
C PRO A 440 36.72 16.09 17.21
N SER A 441 35.70 16.94 16.95
CA SER A 441 35.34 18.09 17.79
C SER A 441 33.90 17.97 18.27
N THR A 442 33.63 18.42 19.51
CA THR A 442 32.26 18.50 20.02
C THR A 442 31.44 19.54 19.24
N VAL A 443 30.23 19.19 18.82
CA VAL A 443 29.26 20.11 18.20
C VAL A 443 28.72 21.05 19.28
N THR A 444 29.03 22.33 19.16
CA THR A 444 28.58 23.39 20.09
C THR A 444 27.55 24.29 19.43
N ASN A 445 26.91 25.18 20.19
CA ASN A 445 26.02 26.20 19.63
C ASN A 445 26.70 27.08 18.57
N ARG A 446 28.01 27.37 18.72
CA ARG A 446 28.78 28.11 17.71
C ARG A 446 28.79 27.37 16.37
N TRP A 447 29.14 26.09 16.41
CA TRP A 447 29.18 25.24 15.21
C TRP A 447 27.80 25.06 14.58
N LEU A 448 26.78 24.89 15.44
CA LEU A 448 25.40 24.79 15.01
C LEU A 448 24.94 26.09 14.31
N ASP A 449 25.28 27.26 14.86
CA ASP A 449 24.94 28.56 14.28
C ASP A 449 25.65 28.81 12.95
N GLU A 450 26.94 28.46 12.85
CA GLU A 450 27.73 28.59 11.63
C GLU A 450 27.23 27.65 10.52
N ALA A 451 26.94 26.38 10.86
CA ALA A 451 26.35 25.42 9.96
C ALA A 451 24.96 25.89 9.48
N ILE A 452 24.07 26.28 10.41
CA ILE A 452 22.70 26.71 10.06
C ILE A 452 22.70 27.99 9.22
N ARG A 453 23.55 28.98 9.51
CA ARG A 453 23.64 30.21 8.70
C ARG A 453 24.01 29.93 7.25
N LYS A 454 24.81 28.90 7.01
CA LYS A 454 25.27 28.50 5.68
C LYS A 454 24.30 27.53 4.99
N LEU A 455 23.62 26.68 5.75
CA LEU A 455 22.82 25.55 5.25
C LEU A 455 21.30 25.80 5.25
N LEU A 456 20.79 26.85 5.91
CA LEU A 456 19.34 27.07 5.99
C LEU A 456 18.93 28.47 5.50
N PRO A 457 17.76 28.61 4.87
CA PRO A 457 17.18 29.91 4.51
C PRO A 457 16.85 30.78 5.75
N THR A 458 16.87 32.11 5.59
CA THR A 458 16.67 33.08 6.68
C THR A 458 15.39 32.84 7.52
N HIS A 459 14.28 32.42 6.92
CA HIS A 459 13.05 32.14 7.68
C HIS A 459 13.16 30.88 8.56
N MET A 460 13.88 29.85 8.13
CA MET A 460 14.16 28.66 8.94
C MET A 460 15.17 28.98 10.05
N GLN A 461 16.15 29.84 9.78
CA GLN A 461 17.07 30.35 10.80
C GLN A 461 16.31 31.05 11.94
N LEU A 462 15.35 31.93 11.62
CA LEU A 462 14.54 32.65 12.60
C LEU A 462 13.64 31.72 13.41
N ILE A 463 13.02 30.69 12.79
CA ILE A 463 12.23 29.67 13.49
C ILE A 463 13.12 28.88 14.48
N MET A 464 14.38 28.66 14.14
CA MET A 464 15.36 28.02 15.00
C MET A 464 15.95 28.97 16.06
N GLY A 465 15.53 30.24 16.08
CA GLY A 465 15.99 31.27 17.01
C GLY A 465 17.36 31.84 16.67
N ILE A 466 17.74 31.81 15.40
CA ILE A 466 19.01 32.31 14.87
C ILE A 466 18.72 33.56 14.03
N GLY A 467 19.03 34.70 14.61
CA GLY A 467 18.83 36.04 14.09
C GLY A 467 19.18 37.06 15.17
N THR A 468 19.34 38.32 14.80
CA THR A 468 19.43 39.40 15.79
C THR A 468 18.15 39.46 16.61
N ALA A 469 18.23 39.96 17.86
CA ALA A 469 17.05 40.13 18.70
C ALA A 469 15.98 40.99 18.01
N GLU A 470 16.41 42.00 17.24
CA GLU A 470 15.53 42.84 16.45
C GLU A 470 14.82 42.08 15.32
N GLU A 471 15.53 41.20 14.59
CA GLU A 471 14.93 40.39 13.52
C GLU A 471 13.92 39.37 14.04
N ILE A 472 14.21 38.74 15.18
CA ILE A 472 13.30 37.77 15.82
C ILE A 472 12.03 38.49 16.29
N VAL A 473 12.18 39.62 17.00
CA VAL A 473 11.04 40.43 17.45
C VAL A 473 10.21 40.92 16.25
N LEU A 474 10.87 41.39 15.19
CA LEU A 474 10.17 41.82 13.97
C LEU A 474 9.42 40.68 13.29
N ALA A 475 9.99 39.48 13.26
CA ALA A 475 9.35 38.29 12.69
C ALA A 475 8.14 37.85 13.53
N GLU A 476 8.24 37.88 14.86
CA GLU A 476 7.15 37.59 15.79
C GLU A 476 6.00 38.59 15.64
N VAL A 477 6.30 39.90 15.57
CA VAL A 477 5.29 40.96 15.36
C VAL A 477 4.55 40.73 14.04
N LYS A 478 5.28 40.50 12.94
CA LYS A 478 4.67 40.23 11.62
C LYS A 478 3.82 38.96 11.64
N ALA A 479 4.28 37.89 12.28
CA ALA A 479 3.52 36.67 12.39
C ALA A 479 2.23 36.90 13.20
N GLN A 480 2.31 37.65 14.29
CA GLN A 480 1.15 37.97 15.12
C GLN A 480 0.12 38.84 14.37
N GLU A 481 0.57 39.80 13.56
CA GLU A 481 -0.31 40.57 12.68
C GLU A 481 -1.00 39.69 11.64
N GLN A 482 -0.28 38.80 10.97
CA GLN A 482 -0.86 37.88 9.99
C GLN A 482 -1.89 36.95 10.60
N MET A 483 -1.67 36.50 11.84
CA MET A 483 -2.59 35.62 12.55
C MET A 483 -3.91 36.31 12.94
N LYS A 484 -3.94 37.64 13.13
CA LYS A 484 -5.17 38.41 13.44
C LYS A 484 -6.27 38.28 12.37
N ALA A 485 -5.88 38.03 11.12
CA ALA A 485 -6.82 37.87 10.01
C ALA A 485 -7.55 36.51 9.99
N THR A 486 -7.21 35.60 10.91
CA THR A 486 -7.80 34.25 10.95
C THR A 486 -9.21 34.30 11.53
N LYS A 487 -10.20 33.81 10.77
CA LYS A 487 -11.59 33.73 11.24
C LYS A 487 -11.80 32.44 12.02
N VAL A 488 -12.07 32.55 13.31
CA VAL A 488 -12.37 31.44 14.22
C VAL A 488 -13.85 31.49 14.60
N GLN A 489 -14.58 30.41 14.34
CA GLN A 489 -16.01 30.29 14.65
C GLN A 489 -16.43 28.82 14.69
N GLY A 490 -17.28 28.47 15.66
CA GLY A 490 -17.80 27.10 15.83
C GLY A 490 -16.83 26.16 16.53
N ARG A 491 -17.25 24.91 16.72
CA ARG A 491 -16.52 23.85 17.41
C ARG A 491 -16.44 22.59 16.56
N ASP A 492 -15.43 21.77 16.81
CA ASP A 492 -15.25 20.47 16.12
C ASP A 492 -16.48 19.55 16.28
N SER A 493 -17.23 19.70 17.38
CA SER A 493 -18.44 18.91 17.67
C SER A 493 -19.71 19.41 16.96
N ASP A 494 -19.66 20.54 16.27
CA ASP A 494 -20.85 21.09 15.61
C ASP A 494 -21.28 20.20 14.43
N PRO A 495 -22.59 19.94 14.26
CA PRO A 495 -23.07 19.08 13.19
C PRO A 495 -22.72 19.68 11.81
N GLN A 496 -22.04 18.90 10.99
CA GLN A 496 -21.65 19.32 9.64
C GLN A 496 -22.90 19.43 8.75
N PRO A 497 -23.22 20.61 8.21
CA PRO A 497 -24.38 20.77 7.33
C PRO A 497 -24.15 20.04 6.01
N LEU A 498 -25.18 19.37 5.49
CA LEU A 498 -25.18 18.67 4.20
C LEU A 498 -24.78 19.57 3.02
N THR A 499 -25.01 20.88 3.15
CA THR A 499 -24.55 21.90 2.21
C THR A 499 -23.90 23.04 2.99
N PRO A 500 -22.60 23.33 2.81
CA PRO A 500 -21.95 24.45 3.48
C PRO A 500 -22.47 25.77 2.89
N GLU A 501 -23.23 26.53 3.67
CA GLU A 501 -23.71 27.87 3.33
C GLU A 501 -22.86 28.96 4.01
N VAL A 502 -22.81 30.14 3.39
CA VAL A 502 -22.18 31.35 3.95
C VAL A 502 -23.20 32.49 3.98
N GLU A 503 -23.24 33.20 5.10
CA GLU A 503 -24.00 34.45 5.22
C GLU A 503 -23.23 35.60 4.56
N VAL A 504 -23.85 36.24 3.58
CA VAL A 504 -23.31 37.40 2.87
C VAL A 504 -24.18 38.61 3.20
N LYS A 505 -23.56 39.68 3.67
CA LYS A 505 -24.23 40.95 3.94
C LYS A 505 -24.21 41.80 2.68
N CYS A 506 -25.39 42.23 2.21
CA CYS A 506 -25.50 43.19 1.12
C CYS A 506 -24.76 44.49 1.49
N PRO A 507 -23.76 44.94 0.70
CA PRO A 507 -22.97 46.12 1.04
C PRO A 507 -23.77 47.44 0.97
N VAL A 508 -24.92 47.44 0.29
CA VAL A 508 -25.77 48.62 0.12
C VAL A 508 -26.89 48.69 1.17
N THR A 509 -27.58 47.57 1.39
CA THR A 509 -28.77 47.54 2.26
C THR A 509 -28.52 46.92 3.64
N GLY A 510 -27.38 46.26 3.83
CA GLY A 510 -27.07 45.53 5.06
C GLY A 510 -27.88 44.24 5.27
N ALA A 511 -28.77 43.88 4.34
CA ALA A 511 -29.55 42.65 4.40
C ALA A 511 -28.63 41.41 4.31
N VAL A 512 -28.83 40.44 5.20
CA VAL A 512 -28.07 39.19 5.24
C VAL A 512 -28.79 38.15 4.39
N SER A 513 -28.12 37.58 3.41
CA SER A 513 -28.60 36.45 2.61
C SER A 513 -27.66 35.25 2.77
N ARG A 514 -28.16 34.04 2.50
CA ARG A 514 -27.36 32.81 2.52
C ARG A 514 -27.16 32.31 1.10
N ARG A 515 -25.93 31.90 0.79
CA ARG A 515 -25.61 31.20 -0.47
C ARG A 515 -24.68 30.01 -0.20
N ALA A 516 -24.64 29.08 -1.14
CA ALA A 516 -23.64 28.01 -1.11
C ALA A 516 -22.22 28.58 -1.09
N ARG A 517 -21.36 27.94 -0.30
CA ARG A 517 -19.93 28.28 -0.19
C ARG A 517 -19.22 28.00 -1.51
N THR A 518 -18.30 28.88 -1.90
CA THR A 518 -17.41 28.72 -3.06
C THR A 518 -15.95 28.73 -2.60
N ALA A 519 -15.04 28.35 -3.49
CA ALA A 519 -13.59 28.35 -3.20
C ALA A 519 -13.03 29.75 -2.86
N ALA A 520 -13.75 30.81 -3.20
CA ALA A 520 -13.36 32.20 -2.89
C ALA A 520 -13.71 32.62 -1.46
N ASP A 521 -14.52 31.84 -0.74
CA ASP A 521 -14.92 32.17 0.64
C ASP A 521 -13.76 31.87 1.63
N PRO A 522 -13.53 32.75 2.63
CA PRO A 522 -12.46 32.55 3.61
C PRO A 522 -12.68 31.27 4.41
N ILE A 523 -11.59 30.58 4.77
CA ILE A 523 -11.64 29.40 5.63
C ILE A 523 -11.98 29.84 7.06
N VAL A 524 -12.83 29.05 7.71
CA VAL A 524 -13.27 29.28 9.08
C VAL A 524 -12.69 28.16 9.92
N TRP A 525 -11.93 28.51 10.95
CA TRP A 525 -11.32 27.59 11.89
C TRP A 525 -12.25 27.36 13.09
N THR A 526 -12.31 26.15 13.60
CA THR A 526 -12.96 25.86 14.89
C THR A 526 -12.08 26.35 16.04
N GLU A 527 -12.69 26.54 17.22
CA GLU A 527 -11.95 26.90 18.44
C GLU A 527 -10.84 25.89 18.74
N GLU A 528 -11.10 24.59 18.61
CA GLU A 528 -10.14 23.52 18.89
C GLU A 528 -9.00 23.47 17.87
N ALA A 529 -9.31 23.60 16.58
CA ALA A 529 -8.28 23.64 15.54
C ALA A 529 -7.37 24.87 15.69
N TRP A 530 -7.96 26.01 16.05
CA TRP A 530 -7.21 27.23 16.34
C TRP A 530 -6.30 27.07 17.57
N GLN A 531 -6.79 26.43 18.64
CA GLN A 531 -5.98 26.13 19.82
C GLN A 531 -4.82 25.20 19.48
N ARG A 532 -5.03 24.16 18.66
CA ARG A 532 -3.96 23.26 18.20
C ARG A 532 -2.88 23.99 17.42
N LEU A 533 -3.28 24.97 16.60
CA LEU A 533 -2.33 25.78 15.85
C LEU A 533 -1.41 26.62 16.76
N GLN A 534 -1.83 26.94 18.00
CA GLN A 534 -0.99 27.69 18.95
C GLN A 534 0.24 26.91 19.42
N PHE A 535 0.25 25.57 19.31
CA PHE A 535 1.41 24.74 19.64
C PHE A 535 2.56 24.88 18.63
N VAL A 536 2.27 25.42 17.44
CA VAL A 536 3.31 25.77 16.46
C VAL A 536 4.05 27.03 16.94
N PRO A 537 5.39 27.13 16.82
CA PRO A 537 6.11 28.36 17.15
C PRO A 537 5.56 29.60 16.43
N LEU A 538 5.47 30.74 17.11
CA LEU A 538 4.80 31.95 16.59
C LEU A 538 5.25 32.33 15.17
N ILE A 539 6.55 32.31 14.91
CA ILE A 539 7.15 32.64 13.60
C ILE A 539 6.68 31.68 12.48
N ALA A 540 6.41 30.41 12.81
CA ALA A 540 5.98 29.39 11.86
C ALA A 540 4.45 29.25 11.72
N ARG A 541 3.67 29.83 12.65
CA ARG A 541 2.20 29.72 12.69
C ARG A 541 1.51 30.16 11.38
N PRO A 542 1.88 31.28 10.72
CA PRO A 542 1.22 31.68 9.48
C PRO A 542 1.40 30.68 8.34
N LEU A 543 2.59 30.05 8.25
CA LEU A 543 2.88 29.03 7.24
C LEU A 543 2.06 27.77 7.49
N ALA A 544 2.01 27.31 8.75
CA ALA A 544 1.18 26.18 9.15
C ALA A 544 -0.31 26.44 8.86
N ARG A 545 -0.81 27.63 9.21
CA ARG A 545 -2.18 28.07 8.91
C ARG A 545 -2.49 27.96 7.42
N ASN A 546 -1.66 28.58 6.58
CA ASN A 546 -1.88 28.61 5.13
C ASN A 546 -1.85 27.19 4.52
N THR A 547 -1.04 26.29 5.09
CA THR A 547 -0.98 24.89 4.65
C THR A 547 -2.28 24.15 5.00
N VAL A 548 -2.77 24.29 6.23
CA VAL A 548 -4.05 23.68 6.65
C VAL A 548 -5.22 24.24 5.84
N GLU A 549 -5.25 25.56 5.59
CA GLU A 549 -6.28 26.17 4.76
C GLU A 549 -6.25 25.69 3.31
N ARG A 550 -5.08 25.34 2.79
CA ARG A 550 -4.94 24.73 1.46
C ARG A 550 -5.55 23.33 1.43
N PHE A 551 -5.24 22.48 2.41
CA PHE A 551 -5.85 21.15 2.54
C PHE A 551 -7.36 21.22 2.75
N ALA A 552 -7.85 22.19 3.53
CA ALA A 552 -9.29 22.36 3.76
C ALA A 552 -10.08 22.78 2.51
N ARG A 553 -9.41 23.28 1.46
CA ARG A 553 -10.03 23.66 0.19
C ARG A 553 -10.18 22.48 -0.79
N GLY A 554 -9.54 21.35 -0.55
CA GLY A 554 -9.56 20.17 -1.43
C GLY A 554 -8.51 19.15 -1.03
#